data_AF-A0A7D5ZJX9-F1
#
_entry.id   AF-A0A7D5ZJX9-F1
#
_cell.length_a   1.000
_cell.length_b   1.000
_cell.length_c   1.000
_cell.angle_alpha   90.00
_cell.angle_beta   90.00
_cell.angle_gamma   90.00
#
_symmetry.space_group_name_H-M   'P 1'
#
loop_
_entity.id
_entity.type
_entity.pdbx_description
1 polymer ?
#
loop_
_entity_poly.entity_id
_entity_poly.type
_entity_poly.pdbx_seq_one_letter_code
_entity_poly.pdbx_strand_id
1 'polypeptide(L)'
;MSVIITEHATDVGRVASCPPWCIGGHDSDNPDDVFHRGPFLKLKAPDGTGPTKMPALPALCAQLVMPEVAEDDDPACIIIDHNDVYGPYAQLDVEAADQMIRDLKTYTACLQQLRDQLAATKEQRS
;
A
#
# COMPACT_ATOMS: atom_id res chain seq x y z
N MET A 1 -45.83 -35.04 9.63
CA MET A 1 -44.62 -34.31 9.18
C MET A 1 -43.93 -33.78 10.41
N SER A 2 -42.79 -34.34 10.77
CA SER A 2 -41.93 -33.83 11.83
C SER A 2 -40.50 -34.05 11.39
N VAL A 3 -39.78 -32.96 11.14
CA VAL A 3 -38.32 -32.96 10.99
C VAL A 3 -37.80 -32.16 12.17
N ILE A 4 -36.99 -32.81 12.99
CA ILE A 4 -36.29 -32.22 14.12
C ILE A 4 -35.08 -31.47 13.55
N ILE A 5 -35.01 -30.16 13.78
CA ILE A 5 -33.80 -29.36 13.54
C ILE A 5 -32.92 -29.53 14.76
N THR A 6 -31.75 -30.14 14.60
CA THR A 6 -30.71 -30.10 15.63
C THR A 6 -29.77 -28.96 15.29
N GLU A 7 -29.96 -27.83 15.97
CA GLU A 7 -29.03 -26.71 15.98
C GLU A 7 -27.74 -27.17 16.67
N HIS A 8 -26.64 -27.24 15.92
CA HIS A 8 -25.31 -27.02 16.49
C HIS A 8 -24.90 -25.61 16.16
N ALA A 9 -25.23 -24.71 17.08
CA ALA A 9 -24.62 -23.40 17.18
C ALA A 9 -23.14 -23.59 17.54
N THR A 10 -22.26 -23.49 16.54
CA THR A 10 -20.92 -22.95 16.76
C THR A 10 -20.99 -21.49 16.37
N ASP A 11 -20.89 -20.66 17.39
CA ASP A 11 -20.71 -19.21 17.33
C ASP A 11 -19.67 -18.83 16.26
N VAL A 12 -20.16 -18.40 15.09
CA VAL A 12 -19.33 -17.75 14.06
C VAL A 12 -19.30 -16.27 14.42
N GLY A 13 -18.62 -15.97 15.52
CA GLY A 13 -18.42 -14.62 16.03
C GLY A 13 -17.72 -13.77 14.98
N ARG A 14 -18.48 -12.88 14.36
CA ARG A 14 -18.08 -11.81 13.41
C ARG A 14 -17.06 -12.24 12.36
N VAL A 15 -17.56 -12.76 11.24
CA VAL A 15 -16.83 -12.63 9.96
C VAL A 15 -16.85 -11.14 9.61
N ALA A 16 -15.76 -10.44 9.90
CA ALA A 16 -15.52 -9.09 9.43
C ALA A 16 -15.75 -9.07 7.92
N SER A 17 -16.77 -8.35 7.44
CA SER A 17 -17.02 -8.25 6.01
C SER A 17 -15.92 -7.39 5.40
N CYS A 18 -14.89 -8.03 4.84
CA CYS A 18 -13.82 -7.31 4.15
C CYS A 18 -14.44 -6.38 3.09
N PRO A 19 -14.02 -5.11 3.02
CA PRO A 19 -14.35 -4.28 1.86
C PRO A 19 -13.87 -4.95 0.56
N PRO A 20 -14.52 -4.69 -0.60
CA PRO A 20 -14.20 -5.35 -1.86
C PRO A 20 -12.78 -5.04 -2.39
N TRP A 21 -12.12 -4.02 -1.83
CA TRP A 21 -10.75 -3.64 -2.15
C TRP A 21 -9.71 -4.27 -1.22
N CYS A 22 -10.12 -4.91 -0.13
CA CYS A 22 -9.21 -5.51 0.86
C CYS A 22 -8.61 -6.79 0.28
N ILE A 23 -7.28 -6.87 0.26
CA ILE A 23 -6.53 -8.02 -0.27
C ILE A 23 -5.92 -8.89 0.83
N GLY A 24 -6.01 -8.47 2.10
CA GLY A 24 -5.55 -9.26 3.23
C GLY A 24 -6.47 -10.45 3.48
N GLY A 25 -5.90 -11.65 3.61
CA GLY A 25 -6.58 -12.75 4.28
C GLY A 25 -6.49 -12.51 5.77
N HIS A 26 -7.62 -12.44 6.47
CA HIS A 26 -7.67 -12.36 7.95
C HIS A 26 -7.39 -13.74 8.58
N ASP A 27 -6.39 -14.46 8.06
CA ASP A 27 -6.02 -15.82 8.47
C ASP A 27 -4.98 -15.82 9.62
N SER A 28 -4.66 -14.67 10.21
CA SER A 28 -3.82 -14.66 11.41
C SER A 28 -4.67 -15.08 12.60
N ASP A 29 -4.22 -16.11 13.33
CA ASP A 29 -4.72 -16.52 14.66
C ASP A 29 -4.56 -15.41 15.73
N ASN A 30 -4.24 -14.18 15.31
CA ASN A 30 -4.14 -13.03 16.17
C ASN A 30 -5.42 -12.17 16.04
N PRO A 31 -6.35 -12.27 16.99
CA PRO A 31 -7.57 -11.47 16.98
C PRO A 31 -7.32 -9.96 17.10
N ASP A 32 -6.07 -9.55 17.34
CA ASP A 32 -5.64 -8.15 17.41
C ASP A 32 -5.07 -7.61 16.07
N ASP A 33 -5.05 -8.41 14.98
CA ASP A 33 -4.60 -7.98 13.64
C ASP A 33 -5.77 -7.39 12.82
N VAL A 34 -6.38 -6.35 13.38
CA VAL A 34 -7.70 -5.78 13.03
C VAL A 34 -7.59 -4.73 11.93
N PHE A 35 -6.89 -5.01 10.82
CA PHE A 35 -6.69 -4.04 9.73
C PHE A 35 -7.05 -4.58 8.34
N HIS A 36 -7.86 -3.82 7.62
CA HIS A 36 -8.05 -4.00 6.19
C HIS A 36 -6.93 -3.32 5.39
N ARG A 37 -6.37 -4.04 4.41
CA ARG A 37 -5.27 -3.54 3.57
C ARG A 37 -5.61 -3.63 2.10
N GLY A 38 -5.42 -2.52 1.39
CA GLY A 38 -5.53 -2.44 -0.06
C GLY A 38 -4.32 -3.06 -0.78
N PRO A 39 -4.38 -3.20 -2.12
CA PRO A 39 -3.27 -3.71 -2.92
C PRO A 39 -2.00 -2.87 -2.74
N PHE A 40 -0.86 -3.55 -2.64
CA PHE A 40 0.46 -2.90 -2.59
C PHE A 40 0.82 -2.31 -3.95
N LEU A 41 0.91 -0.99 -4.03
CA LEU A 41 1.56 -0.31 -5.14
C LEU A 41 3.07 -0.25 -4.89
N LYS A 42 3.89 -0.57 -5.90
CA LYS A 42 5.36 -0.49 -5.81
C LYS A 42 5.94 0.26 -7.00
N LEU A 43 6.63 1.36 -6.76
CA LEU A 43 7.46 2.04 -7.76
C LEU A 43 8.87 1.44 -7.69
N LYS A 44 9.24 0.61 -8.68
CA LYS A 44 10.54 -0.08 -8.69
C LYS A 44 11.66 0.81 -9.23
N ALA A 45 12.86 0.65 -8.68
CA ALA A 45 14.07 1.14 -9.30
C ALA A 45 14.32 0.42 -10.66
N PRO A 46 15.01 1.05 -11.63
CA PRO A 46 15.40 0.41 -12.88
C PRO A 46 16.25 -0.85 -12.67
N ASP A 47 16.15 -1.80 -13.61
CA ASP A 47 16.93 -3.04 -13.56
C ASP A 47 18.44 -2.75 -13.52
N GLY A 48 19.15 -3.52 -12.70
CA GLY A 48 20.60 -3.36 -12.51
C GLY A 48 21.02 -2.13 -11.71
N THR A 49 20.07 -1.31 -11.24
CA THR A 49 20.36 -0.22 -10.30
C THR A 49 20.15 -0.70 -8.85
N GLY A 50 21.27 -0.99 -8.18
CA GLY A 50 21.30 -1.43 -6.79
C GLY A 50 22.69 -1.90 -6.40
N PRO A 51 23.11 -1.76 -5.13
CA PRO A 51 24.29 -2.46 -4.68
C PRO A 51 24.05 -3.96 -4.89
N THR A 52 24.99 -4.68 -5.52
CA THR A 52 24.92 -6.14 -5.76
C THR A 52 24.76 -6.99 -4.49
N LYS A 53 24.75 -6.36 -3.32
CA LYS A 53 24.64 -6.96 -1.98
C LYS A 53 23.62 -6.29 -1.05
N MET A 54 22.84 -5.32 -1.53
CA MET A 54 21.73 -4.75 -0.75
C MET A 54 20.40 -5.06 -1.44
N PRO A 55 19.30 -5.23 -0.68
CA PRO A 55 17.97 -5.29 -1.30
C PRO A 55 17.81 -4.10 -2.25
N ALA A 56 17.22 -4.36 -3.42
CA ALA A 56 17.11 -3.40 -4.52
C ALA A 56 16.74 -1.99 -4.01
N LEU A 57 17.43 -0.97 -4.54
CA LEU A 57 17.22 0.44 -4.20
C LEU A 57 15.72 0.79 -4.17
N PRO A 58 15.32 1.69 -3.25
CA PRO A 58 14.07 1.56 -2.53
C PRO A 58 12.86 1.59 -3.46
N ALA A 59 12.01 0.57 -3.33
CA ALA A 59 10.69 0.61 -3.93
C ALA A 59 9.82 1.54 -3.07
N LEU A 60 9.40 2.69 -3.61
CA LEU A 60 8.36 3.47 -2.94
C LEU A 60 7.09 2.62 -2.96
N CYS A 61 6.58 2.29 -1.78
CA CYS A 61 5.39 1.48 -1.63
C CYS A 61 4.25 2.31 -1.07
N ALA A 62 3.04 1.98 -1.50
CA ALA A 62 1.82 2.59 -1.00
C ALA A 62 0.75 1.53 -0.75
N GLN A 63 0.03 1.65 0.36
CA GLN A 63 -1.14 0.82 0.66
C GLN A 63 -2.21 1.63 1.40
N LEU A 64 -3.47 1.36 1.11
CA LEU A 64 -4.59 1.83 1.93
C LEU A 64 -4.69 0.94 3.17
N VAL A 65 -4.81 1.54 4.35
CA VAL A 65 -5.00 0.85 5.62
C VAL A 65 -6.23 1.41 6.32
N MET A 66 -7.10 0.52 6.80
CA MET A 66 -8.28 0.89 7.56
C MET A 66 -8.40 -0.04 8.77
N PRO A 67 -8.50 0.49 10.00
CA PRO A 67 -8.82 -0.34 11.15
C PRO A 67 -10.22 -0.93 11.00
N GLU A 68 -10.40 -2.16 11.47
CA GLU A 68 -11.69 -2.84 11.42
C GLU A 68 -12.64 -2.35 12.53
N VAL A 69 -12.11 -1.88 13.66
CA VAL A 69 -12.91 -1.30 14.76
C VAL A 69 -12.81 0.22 14.72
N ALA A 70 -13.94 0.88 14.46
CA ALA A 70 -14.05 2.34 14.41
C ALA A 70 -13.84 3.03 15.78
N GLU A 71 -13.72 2.27 16.87
CA GLU A 71 -13.39 2.77 18.21
C GLU A 71 -11.87 2.92 18.43
N ASP A 72 -11.03 2.37 17.55
CA ASP A 72 -9.61 2.68 17.56
C ASP A 72 -9.43 4.13 17.10
N ASP A 73 -8.67 4.92 17.86
CA ASP A 73 -8.37 6.34 17.57
C ASP A 73 -7.58 6.54 16.25
N ASP A 74 -7.29 5.46 15.52
CA ASP A 74 -6.55 5.46 14.26
C ASP A 74 -7.49 5.64 13.06
N PRO A 75 -7.39 6.74 12.30
CA PRO A 75 -8.20 6.90 11.09
C PRO A 75 -7.68 6.03 9.94
N ALA A 76 -8.57 5.70 9.00
CA ALA A 76 -8.17 5.12 7.72
C ALA A 76 -7.17 6.05 7.01
N CYS A 77 -6.06 5.50 6.53
CA CYS A 77 -4.96 6.27 5.95
C CYS A 77 -4.27 5.52 4.81
N ILE A 78 -3.49 6.25 4.02
CA ILE A 78 -2.52 5.66 3.09
C ILE A 78 -1.17 5.62 3.79
N ILE A 79 -0.58 4.43 3.86
CA ILE A 79 0.80 4.26 4.31
C ILE A 79 1.71 4.32 3.09
N ILE A 80 2.72 5.18 3.16
CA ILE A 80 3.83 5.27 2.20
C ILE A 80 5.13 4.90 2.91
N ASP A 81 5.88 3.96 2.35
CA ASP A 81 7.17 3.53 2.87
C ASP A 81 8.14 3.12 1.75
N HIS A 82 9.34 2.67 2.12
CA HIS A 82 10.37 2.19 1.18
C HIS A 82 10.48 0.66 1.16
N ASN A 83 9.36 -0.05 1.34
CA ASN A 83 9.26 -1.49 1.54
C ASN A 83 10.02 -1.96 2.80
N ASP A 84 10.02 -1.15 3.85
CA ASP A 84 10.53 -1.49 5.17
C ASP A 84 9.36 -1.63 6.14
N VAL A 85 9.04 -2.89 6.49
CA VAL A 85 7.86 -3.27 7.28
C VAL A 85 7.85 -2.59 8.66
N TYR A 86 9.01 -2.21 9.19
CA TYR A 86 9.16 -1.52 10.47
C TYR A 86 9.93 -0.19 10.35
N GLY A 87 10.14 0.25 9.11
CA GLY A 87 10.89 1.47 8.83
C GLY A 87 10.07 2.73 9.05
N PRO A 88 10.69 3.91 8.90
CA PRO A 88 9.93 5.14 8.87
C PRO A 88 8.93 5.11 7.72
N TYR A 89 7.65 5.21 8.04
CA TYR A 89 6.55 5.33 7.09
C TYR A 89 5.80 6.65 7.31
N ALA A 90 5.17 7.15 6.25
CA ALA A 90 4.25 8.26 6.33
C ALA A 90 2.81 7.73 6.31
N GLN A 91 1.99 8.21 7.23
CA GLN A 91 0.53 8.02 7.19
C GLN A 91 -0.08 9.27 6.59
N LEU A 92 -0.87 9.10 5.54
CA LEU A 92 -1.52 10.19 4.82
C LEU A 92 -3.03 10.08 4.95
N ASP A 93 -3.65 11.17 5.38
CA ASP A 93 -5.07 11.38 5.15
C ASP A 93 -5.33 11.75 3.66
N VAL A 94 -6.59 12.02 3.32
CA VAL A 94 -6.99 12.35 1.95
C VAL A 94 -6.31 13.62 1.44
N GLU A 95 -6.20 14.67 2.26
CA GLU A 95 -5.62 15.95 1.84
C GLU A 95 -4.11 15.83 1.60
N ALA A 96 -3.41 15.16 2.51
CA ALA A 96 -1.98 14.88 2.41
C ALA A 96 -1.69 13.96 1.21
N ALA A 97 -2.54 12.96 0.95
CA ALA A 97 -2.43 12.10 -0.23
C ALA A 97 -2.63 12.90 -1.53
N ASP A 98 -3.63 13.78 -1.58
CA ASP A 98 -3.86 14.65 -2.73
C ASP A 98 -2.67 15.58 -3.00
N GLN A 99 -2.07 16.13 -1.94
CA GLN A 99 -0.86 16.95 -2.06
C GLN A 99 0.32 16.13 -2.59
N MET A 100 0.56 14.94 -2.02
CA MET A 100 1.62 14.05 -2.50
C MET A 100 1.43 13.67 -3.97
N ILE A 101 0.20 13.41 -4.42
CA ILE A 101 -0.11 13.12 -5.83
C ILE A 101 0.24 14.32 -6.72
N ARG A 102 -0.04 15.56 -6.29
CA ARG A 102 0.36 16.78 -7.03
C ARG A 102 1.87 16.89 -7.13
N ASP A 103 2.58 16.61 -6.05
CA ASP A 103 4.04 16.68 -6.00
C ASP A 103 4.68 15.60 -6.90
N LEU A 104 4.16 14.37 -6.88
CA LEU A 104 4.61 13.27 -7.75
C LEU A 104 4.40 13.57 -9.24
N LYS A 105 3.27 14.20 -9.59
CA LYS A 105 3.00 14.64 -10.97
C LYS A 105 4.02 15.70 -11.41
N THR A 106 4.31 16.66 -10.55
CA THR A 106 5.32 17.70 -10.80
C THR A 106 6.71 17.10 -10.98
N TYR A 107 7.10 16.21 -10.08
CA TYR A 107 8.36 15.49 -10.14
C TYR A 107 8.52 14.72 -11.46
N THR A 108 7.49 13.98 -11.87
CA THR A 108 7.50 13.19 -13.11
C THR A 108 7.63 14.08 -14.35
N ALA A 109 6.95 15.23 -14.37
CA ALA A 109 7.08 16.21 -15.46
C ALA A 109 8.51 16.76 -15.55
N CYS A 110 9.14 17.11 -14.42
CA CYS A 110 10.53 17.56 -14.38
C CYS A 110 11.50 16.47 -14.83
N LEU A 111 11.31 15.22 -14.39
CA LEU A 111 12.15 14.09 -14.81
C LEU A 111 12.07 13.84 -16.32
N GLN A 112 10.88 13.98 -16.91
CA GLN A 112 10.69 13.88 -18.35
C GLN A 112 11.48 14.96 -19.10
N GLN A 113 11.45 16.22 -18.63
CA GLN A 113 12.25 17.30 -19.22
C GLN A 113 13.75 17.00 -19.17
N LEU A 114 14.26 16.49 -18.04
CA LEU A 114 15.67 16.10 -17.92
C LEU A 114 16.05 14.97 -18.90
N ARG A 115 15.17 13.99 -19.07
CA ARG A 115 15.34 12.91 -20.05
C ARG A 115 15.42 13.45 -21.48
N ASP A 116 14.56 14.40 -21.84
CA ASP A 116 14.55 14.99 -23.18
C ASP A 116 15.81 15.84 -23.45
N GLN A 117 16.26 16.60 -22.44
CA GLN A 117 17.54 17.33 -22.51
C GLN A 117 18.74 16.39 -22.68
N LEU A 118 18.74 15.26 -21.96
CA LEU A 118 19.77 14.23 -22.09
C LEU A 118 19.81 13.64 -23.50
N ALA A 119 18.65 13.37 -24.11
CA ALA A 119 18.57 12.88 -25.49
C ALA A 119 19.15 13.89 -26.49
N ALA A 120 18.72 15.15 -26.42
CA ALA A 120 19.21 16.20 -27.30
C ALA A 120 20.74 16.41 -27.19
N THR A 121 21.29 16.32 -25.97
CA THR A 121 22.74 16.43 -25.74
C THR A 121 23.53 15.28 -26.36
N LYS A 122 22.96 14.06 -26.38
CA LYS A 122 23.60 12.90 -27.01
C LYS A 122 23.61 12.98 -28.53
N GLU A 123 22.53 13.49 -29.12
CA GLU A 123 22.43 13.70 -30.58
C GLU A 123 23.45 14.73 -31.07
N GLN A 124 23.66 15.83 -30.33
CA GLN A 124 24.66 16.86 -30.69
C GLN A 124 26.11 16.39 -30.61
N ARG A 125 26.37 15.29 -29.91
CA ARG A 125 27.71 14.69 -29.72
C ARG A 125 28.01 13.55 -30.69
N SER A 126 27.04 13.16 -31.52
CA SER A 126 27.15 12.11 -32.53
C SER A 126 27.38 12.73 -33.90
#